data_AF-A0A0E0M4W6-F1
#
_entry.id   AF-A0A0E0M4W6-F1
#
_cell.length_a   1.000
_cell.length_b   1.000
_cell.length_c   1.000
_cell.angle_alpha   90.00
_cell.angle_beta   90.00
_cell.angle_gamma   90.00
#
_symmetry.space_group_name_H-M   'P 1'
#
loop_
_entity.id
_entity.type
_entity.pdbx_description
1 polymer ?
#
loop_
_entity_poly.entity_id
_entity_poly.type
_entity_poly.pdbx_seq_one_letter_code
_entity_poly.pdbx_strand_id
1 'polypeptide(L)'
;MAASSCCTLLLLLLVVVVSATWGAEARRNVITHVKGFQGRLPFHLETGYVEVDEPHPHAAAQLFYYFIQSERSPADDPLILWITGGPGCSALSGLLFEIETQTLLES
;
A
#
# COMPACT_ATOMS: atom_id res chain seq x y z
N MET A 1 -43.77 -26.96 -7.40
CA MET A 1 -42.40 -27.23 -6.87
C MET A 1 -41.29 -26.60 -7.74
N ALA A 2 -41.49 -26.32 -9.03
CA ALA A 2 -40.47 -25.73 -9.92
C ALA A 2 -40.11 -24.25 -9.61
N ALA A 3 -41.07 -23.43 -9.18
CA ALA A 3 -40.85 -21.99 -8.93
C ALA A 3 -39.86 -21.71 -7.78
N SER A 4 -39.87 -22.56 -6.74
CA SER A 4 -38.94 -22.43 -5.59
C SER A 4 -37.49 -22.74 -5.96
N SER A 5 -37.29 -23.71 -6.86
CA SER A 5 -35.96 -24.13 -7.33
C SER A 5 -35.32 -23.06 -8.23
N CYS A 6 -36.12 -22.43 -9.10
CA CYS A 6 -35.68 -21.32 -9.94
C CYS A 6 -35.23 -20.10 -9.10
N CYS A 7 -35.97 -19.77 -8.04
CA CYS A 7 -35.66 -18.66 -7.16
C CYS A 7 -34.34 -18.88 -6.38
N THR A 8 -34.09 -20.09 -5.90
CA THR A 8 -32.80 -20.45 -5.27
C THR A 8 -31.63 -20.39 -6.25
N LEU A 9 -31.81 -20.81 -7.50
CA LEU A 9 -30.77 -20.72 -8.54
C LEU A 9 -30.42 -19.26 -8.85
N LEU A 10 -31.43 -18.39 -8.98
CA LEU A 10 -31.24 -16.95 -9.21
C LEU A 10 -30.50 -16.28 -8.05
N LEU A 11 -30.84 -16.61 -6.81
CA LEU A 11 -30.17 -16.08 -5.62
C LEU A 11 -28.71 -16.52 -5.52
N LEU A 12 -28.41 -17.79 -5.82
CA LEU A 12 -27.03 -18.29 -5.86
C LEU A 12 -26.21 -17.59 -6.95
N LEU A 13 -26.82 -17.37 -8.12
CA LEU A 13 -26.17 -16.67 -9.23
C LEU A 13 -25.86 -15.21 -8.87
N LEU A 14 -26.80 -14.54 -8.19
CA LEU A 14 -26.58 -13.19 -7.66
C LEU A 14 -25.45 -13.14 -6.62
N VAL A 15 -25.39 -14.09 -5.69
CA VAL A 15 -24.32 -14.17 -4.68
C VAL A 15 -22.96 -14.37 -5.34
N VAL A 16 -22.87 -15.26 -6.34
CA VAL A 16 -21.64 -15.49 -7.10
C VAL A 16 -21.19 -14.22 -7.84
N VAL A 17 -22.12 -13.54 -8.53
CA VAL A 17 -21.82 -12.28 -9.24
C VAL A 17 -21.33 -11.19 -8.29
N VAL A 18 -22.01 -11.00 -7.14
CA VAL A 18 -21.60 -10.01 -6.13
C VAL A 18 -20.21 -10.34 -5.58
N SER A 19 -19.92 -11.61 -5.27
CA SER A 19 -18.61 -12.04 -4.79
C SER A 19 -17.49 -11.84 -5.82
N ALA A 20 -17.77 -12.02 -7.12
CA ALA A 20 -16.80 -11.82 -8.18
C ALA A 20 -16.49 -10.33 -8.44
N THR A 21 -17.40 -9.43 -8.08
CA THR A 21 -17.19 -7.98 -8.16
C THR A 21 -16.50 -7.39 -6.93
N TRP A 22 -16.43 -8.15 -5.83
CA TRP A 22 -15.65 -7.81 -4.65
C TRP A 22 -14.23 -8.34 -4.78
N GLY A 23 -13.35 -7.60 -5.45
CA GLY A 23 -11.95 -8.00 -5.47
C GLY A 23 -11.09 -7.29 -6.48
N ALA A 24 -11.00 -5.96 -6.39
CA ALA A 24 -9.84 -5.24 -6.90
C ALA A 24 -8.97 -4.88 -5.70
N GLU A 25 -8.14 -5.82 -5.25
CA GLU A 25 -7.14 -5.50 -4.24
C GLU A 25 -6.01 -4.72 -4.94
N ALA A 26 -5.76 -3.49 -4.48
CA ALA A 26 -4.67 -2.68 -5.00
C ALA A 26 -3.37 -3.48 -4.80
N ARG A 27 -2.69 -3.80 -5.91
CA ARG A 27 -1.43 -4.55 -5.87
C ARG A 27 -0.38 -3.70 -5.15
N ARG A 28 -0.11 -4.02 -3.88
CA ARG A 28 0.95 -3.35 -3.12
C ARG A 28 2.32 -3.76 -3.69
N ASN A 29 3.18 -2.78 -3.93
CA ASN A 29 4.51 -3.01 -4.47
C ASN A 29 5.50 -3.19 -3.31
N VAL A 30 5.64 -4.43 -2.85
CA VAL A 30 6.56 -4.82 -1.78
C VAL A 30 7.98 -4.94 -2.34
N ILE A 31 8.89 -4.16 -1.78
CA ILE A 31 10.31 -4.17 -2.10
C ILE A 31 11.02 -5.12 -1.15
N THR A 32 11.66 -6.15 -1.70
CA THR A 32 12.43 -7.14 -0.93
C THR A 32 13.93 -7.02 -1.08
N HIS A 33 14.40 -6.32 -2.12
CA HIS A 33 15.81 -6.13 -2.44
C HIS A 33 16.02 -4.72 -2.95
N VAL A 34 17.12 -4.08 -2.53
CA VAL A 34 17.53 -2.76 -3.02
C VAL A 34 18.99 -2.83 -3.44
N LYS A 35 19.35 -2.08 -4.47
CA LYS A 35 20.73 -1.98 -4.92
C LYS A 35 21.58 -1.39 -3.80
N GLY A 36 22.70 -2.03 -3.47
CA GLY A 36 23.59 -1.61 -2.39
C GLY A 36 23.40 -2.39 -1.09
N PHE A 37 22.22 -3.00 -0.88
CA PHE A 37 21.98 -3.86 0.26
C PHE A 37 22.27 -5.33 -0.09
N GLN A 38 23.07 -6.00 0.73
CA GLN A 38 23.41 -7.40 0.52
C GLN A 38 22.30 -8.31 1.06
N GLY A 39 21.62 -9.03 0.17
CA GLY A 39 20.56 -9.97 0.52
C GLY A 39 19.16 -9.34 0.54
N ARG A 40 18.22 -10.01 1.22
CA ARG A 40 16.83 -9.57 1.37
C ARG A 40 16.75 -8.52 2.47
N LEU A 41 15.98 -7.46 2.25
CA LEU A 41 15.67 -6.47 3.28
C LEU A 41 15.10 -7.15 4.54
N PRO A 42 15.60 -6.80 5.74
CA PRO A 42 15.16 -7.42 6.99
C PRO A 42 13.84 -6.84 7.52
N PHE A 43 13.30 -5.83 6.85
CA PHE A 43 12.02 -5.19 7.18
C PHE A 43 11.10 -5.18 5.95
N HIS A 44 9.80 -5.01 6.22
CA HIS A 44 8.79 -4.95 5.17
C HIS A 44 8.67 -3.53 4.63
N LEU A 45 9.14 -3.34 3.39
CA LEU A 45 9.06 -2.07 2.67
C LEU A 45 8.05 -2.17 1.53
N GLU A 46 7.12 -1.22 1.48
CA GLU A 46 6.25 -1.01 0.33
C GLU A 46 6.48 0.38 -0.26
N THR A 47 6.31 0.49 -1.56
CA THR A 47 6.34 1.78 -2.25
C THR A 47 5.16 1.90 -3.19
N GLY A 48 4.79 3.13 -3.56
CA GLY A 48 3.69 3.34 -4.49
C GLY A 48 3.38 4.80 -4.71
N TYR A 49 2.31 5.06 -5.46
CA TYR A 49 1.77 6.38 -5.71
C TYR A 49 0.34 6.46 -5.17
N VAL A 50 0.01 7.56 -4.51
CA VAL A 50 -1.34 7.88 -4.06
C VAL A 50 -1.78 9.15 -4.79
N GLU A 51 -2.94 9.08 -5.44
CA GLU A 51 -3.57 10.26 -6.04
C GLU A 51 -4.10 11.17 -4.94
N VAL A 52 -3.75 12.45 -5.00
CA VAL A 52 -4.09 13.45 -3.97
C VAL A 52 -4.89 14.63 -4.52
N ASP A 53 -5.12 14.65 -5.83
CA ASP A 53 -5.98 15.65 -6.47
C ASP A 53 -7.39 15.07 -6.66
N GLU A 54 -8.38 15.96 -6.72
CA GLU A 54 -9.70 15.59 -7.21
C GLU A 54 -9.58 15.17 -8.68
N PRO A 55 -10.48 14.30 -9.19
CA PRO A 55 -10.42 13.81 -10.57
C PRO A 55 -10.58 14.96 -11.57
N HIS A 56 -9.46 15.59 -11.92
CA HIS A 56 -9.38 16.65 -12.90
C HIS A 56 -9.00 16.05 -14.26
N PRO A 57 -9.69 16.45 -15.34
CA PRO A 57 -9.53 15.84 -16.67
C PRO A 57 -8.16 16.09 -17.33
N HIS A 58 -7.26 16.87 -16.72
CA HIS A 58 -6.02 17.32 -17.34
C HIS A 58 -4.73 17.05 -16.55
N ALA A 59 -4.82 16.66 -15.28
CA ALA A 59 -3.68 16.17 -14.49
C ALA A 59 -4.18 15.61 -13.16
N ALA A 60 -3.74 14.41 -12.78
CA ALA A 60 -3.92 13.87 -11.44
C ALA A 60 -2.58 14.02 -10.68
N ALA A 61 -2.56 14.84 -9.63
CA ALA A 61 -1.38 14.93 -8.77
C ALA A 61 -1.22 13.64 -7.97
N GLN A 62 -0.02 13.07 -7.99
CA GLN A 62 0.30 11.82 -7.30
C GLN A 62 1.49 12.02 -6.37
N LEU A 63 1.36 11.54 -5.13
CA LEU A 63 2.45 11.49 -4.17
C LEU A 63 3.05 10.09 -4.13
N PHE A 64 4.38 10.03 -4.24
CA PHE A 64 5.13 8.81 -4.00
C PHE A 64 5.32 8.58 -2.50
N TYR A 65 5.23 7.34 -2.03
CA TYR A 65 5.42 6.99 -0.62
C TYR A 65 6.41 5.83 -0.41
N TYR A 66 7.02 5.82 0.78
CA TYR A 66 7.71 4.69 1.39
C TYR A 66 6.92 4.28 2.63
N PHE A 67 6.45 3.04 2.69
CA PHE A 67 5.75 2.49 3.85
C PHE A 67 6.58 1.36 4.46
N ILE A 68 7.00 1.54 5.71
CA ILE A 68 7.77 0.57 6.47
C ILE A 68 6.89 0.10 7.62
N GLN A 69 6.67 -1.21 7.72
CA GLN A 69 5.90 -1.76 8.84
C GLN A 69 6.72 -1.76 10.12
N SER A 70 6.02 -1.63 11.26
CA SER A 70 6.64 -1.81 12.57
C SER A 70 7.28 -3.20 12.69
N GLU A 71 8.46 -3.27 13.31
CA GLU A 71 9.15 -4.53 13.58
C GLU A 71 8.57 -5.27 14.81
N ARG A 72 7.71 -4.61 15.61
CA ARG A 72 7.15 -5.17 16.85
C ARG A 72 5.82 -5.89 16.60
N SER A 73 4.72 -5.15 16.43
CA SER A 73 3.40 -5.69 16.09
C SER A 73 2.72 -4.81 15.05
N PRO A 74 2.92 -5.06 13.74
CA PRO A 74 2.34 -4.25 12.65
C PRO A 74 0.83 -4.06 12.73
N ALA A 75 0.11 -5.01 13.32
CA ALA A 75 -1.35 -4.98 13.43
C ALA A 75 -1.85 -4.12 14.60
N ASP A 76 -1.05 -3.96 15.66
CA ASP A 76 -1.43 -3.26 16.88
C ASP A 76 -0.75 -1.89 17.03
N ASP A 77 0.39 -1.69 16.35
CA ASP A 77 1.18 -0.47 16.44
C ASP A 77 0.53 0.67 15.62
N PRO A 78 0.67 1.93 16.06
CA PRO A 78 0.06 3.07 15.39
C PRO A 78 0.71 3.35 14.03
N LEU A 79 -0.08 3.90 13.11
CA LEU A 79 0.42 4.45 11.86
C LEU A 79 1.02 5.84 12.10
N ILE A 80 2.26 6.04 11.65
CA ILE A 80 2.94 7.33 11.71
C ILE A 80 3.13 7.86 10.29
N LEU A 81 2.67 9.08 10.05
CA LEU A 81 2.90 9.81 8.80
C LEU A 81 4.06 10.78 9.00
N TRP A 82 5.09 10.66 8.15
CA TRP A 82 6.24 11.56 8.16
C TRP A 82 6.26 12.44 6.91
N ILE A 83 6.36 13.75 7.11
CA ILE A 83 6.46 14.74 6.03
C ILE A 83 7.63 15.66 6.34
N THR A 84 8.61 15.69 5.44
CA THR A 84 9.71 16.65 5.53
C THR A 84 9.22 18.05 5.19
N GLY A 85 9.68 19.04 5.95
CA GLY A 85 9.34 20.44 5.71
C GLY A 85 10.07 21.05 4.51
N GLY A 86 9.89 22.36 4.32
CA GLY A 86 10.45 23.10 3.18
C GLY A 86 9.68 22.87 1.87
N PRO A 87 9.64 23.85 0.96
CA PRO A 87 9.00 23.63 -0.33
C PRO A 87 9.87 22.71 -1.21
N GLY A 88 9.33 21.55 -1.58
CA GLY A 88 9.94 20.64 -2.56
C GLY A 88 11.00 19.68 -2.02
N CYS A 89 11.27 19.67 -0.72
CA CYS A 89 12.16 18.66 -0.12
C CYS A 89 11.47 17.28 -0.10
N SER A 90 12.24 16.23 -0.41
CA SER A 90 11.74 14.86 -0.46
C SER A 90 11.71 14.22 0.93
N ALA A 91 10.63 13.53 1.26
CA ALA A 91 10.52 12.73 2.49
C ALA A 91 11.61 11.65 2.63
N LEU A 92 12.27 11.28 1.51
CA LEU A 92 13.42 10.39 1.52
C LEU A 92 14.58 10.92 2.38
N SER A 93 14.77 12.24 2.50
CA SER A 93 15.81 12.78 3.37
C SER A 93 15.54 12.46 4.84
N GLY A 94 14.28 12.56 5.26
CA GLY A 94 13.87 12.16 6.61
C GLY A 94 14.14 10.68 6.87
N LEU A 95 13.85 9.83 5.88
CA LEU A 95 14.11 8.39 5.99
C LEU A 95 15.60 8.03 6.08
N LEU A 96 16.48 8.77 5.39
CA LEU A 96 17.91 8.44 5.32
C LEU A 96 18.76 9.12 6.39
N PHE A 97 18.35 10.30 6.86
CA PHE A 97 19.20 11.15 7.69
C PHE A 97 18.58 11.54 9.05
N GLU A 98 17.27 11.37 9.24
CA GLU A 98 16.58 11.79 10.47
C GLU A 98 16.04 10.59 11.25
N ILE A 99 15.34 9.69 10.55
CA ILE A 99 14.83 8.44 11.11
C ILE A 99 15.85 7.37 10.76
N GLU A 100 16.72 7.04 11.71
CA GLU A 100 17.62 5.90 11.54
C GLU A 100 16.80 4.62 11.41
N THR A 101 16.56 4.18 10.17
CA THR A 101 16.26 2.78 9.90
C THR A 101 17.59 2.06 10.02
N GLN A 102 17.86 1.43 11.17
CA GLN A 102 19.19 0.91 11.55
C GLN A 102 19.90 0.11 10.44
N THR A 103 19.14 -0.46 9.49
CA THR A 103 19.64 -1.30 8.41
C THR A 103 20.10 -0.62 7.11
N LEU A 104 19.83 0.68 6.86
CA LEU A 104 20.19 1.31 5.58
C LEU A 104 21.54 2.05 5.59
N LEU A 105 22.09 2.37 6.76
CA LEU A 105 23.36 3.10 6.90
C LEU A 105 24.55 2.21 7.29
N GLU A 106 24.29 0.96 7.69
CA GLU A 106 25.34 -0.01 8.06
C GLU A 106 25.80 -0.91 6.91
N SER A 107 25.34 -0.68 5.67
CA SER A 107 25.70 -1.45 4.46
C SER A 107 26.73 -0.78 3.56
#